data_AF-A0A352FJD5-F1
#
_entry.id   AF-A0A352FJD5-F1
#
_cell.length_a   1.000
_cell.length_b   1.000
_cell.length_c   1.000
_cell.angle_alpha   90.00
_cell.angle_beta   90.00
_cell.angle_gamma   90.00
#
_symmetry.space_group_name_H-M   'P 1'
#
loop_
_entity.id
_entity.type
_entity.pdbx_description
1 polymer ?
#
loop_
_entity_poly.entity_id
_entity_poly.type
_entity_poly.pdbx_seq_one_letter_code
_entity_poly.pdbx_strand_id
1 'polypeptide(L)' 'MIDISNLSPEIEKFEDKWIAIDESAEKIVGVGDNALEATADAEQNGYQETILFKVPSFDSAFIPLATFKSDQPLSW' A
#
# COMPACT_ATOMS: atom_id res chain seq x y z
N MET A 1 -8.86 6.41 -8.80
CA MET A 1 -7.89 5.31 -8.63
C MET A 1 -6.54 5.99 -8.47
N ILE A 2 -5.95 5.92 -7.29
CA ILE A 2 -4.70 6.62 -6.97
C ILE A 2 -3.55 5.93 -7.71
N ASP A 3 -2.74 6.71 -8.43
CA ASP A 3 -1.55 6.21 -9.11
C ASP A 3 -0.33 6.27 -8.16
N ILE A 4 -0.22 5.24 -7.32
CA ILE A 4 0.88 5.05 -6.37
C ILE A 4 2.22 4.71 -7.05
N SER A 5 2.29 4.65 -8.38
CA SER A 5 3.51 4.30 -9.12
C SER A 5 4.66 5.28 -8.87
N ASN A 6 4.36 6.55 -8.58
CA ASN A 6 5.37 7.57 -8.27
C ASN A 6 5.95 7.44 -6.84
N LEU A 7 5.30 6.69 -5.95
CA LEU A 7 5.75 6.45 -4.57
C LEU A 7 6.60 5.18 -4.44
N SER A 8 6.76 4.41 -5.52
CA SER A 8 7.42 3.10 -5.52
C SER A 8 8.79 3.05 -4.81
N PRO A 9 9.78 3.94 -5.06
CA PRO A 9 11.07 3.85 -4.35
C PRO A 9 11.00 4.29 -2.88
N GLU A 10 9.96 5.00 -2.47
CA GLU A 10 9.80 5.45 -1.09
C GLU A 10 9.07 4.40 -0.24
N ILE A 11 8.09 3.71 -0.83
CA ILE A 11 7.31 2.62 -0.22
C ILE A 11 8.20 1.42 0.14
N GLU A 12 9.20 1.10 -0.69
CA GLU A 12 10.13 -0.01 -0.41
C GLU A 12 10.84 0.11 0.95
N LYS A 13 11.05 1.33 1.45
CA LYS A 13 11.69 1.57 2.76
C LYS A 13 10.80 1.20 3.94
N PHE A 14 9.50 1.05 3.70
CA PHE A 14 8.49 0.86 4.73
C PHE A 14 7.88 -0.54 4.65
N GLU A 15 8.65 -1.53 4.18
CA GLU A 15 8.25 -2.93 4.17
C GLU A 15 7.68 -3.37 5.54
N ASP A 16 6.56 -4.11 5.49
CA ASP A 16 5.81 -4.58 6.66
C ASP A 16 5.27 -3.49 7.61
N LYS A 17 5.37 -2.21 7.24
CA LYS A 17 4.81 -1.09 8.00
C LYS A 17 3.44 -0.68 7.49
N TRP A 18 2.74 0.05 8.34
CA TRP A 18 1.62 0.89 7.95
C TRP A 18 2.12 2.28 7.58
N ILE A 19 1.61 2.81 6.48
CA ILE A 19 1.88 4.17 6.02
C ILE A 19 0.58 4.96 5.93
N ALA A 20 0.65 6.24 6.25
CA ALA A 20 -0.40 7.23 6.02
C ALA A 20 -0.03 8.09 4.81
N ILE A 21 -0.95 8.21 3.86
CA ILE A 21 -0.76 8.90 2.59
C ILE A 21 -1.71 10.10 2.55
N ASP A 22 -1.18 11.29 2.26
CA ASP A 22 -1.99 12.45 1.90
C ASP A 22 -2.36 12.35 0.41
N GLU A 23 -3.65 12.27 0.12
CA GLU A 23 -4.17 12.21 -1.26
C GLU A 23 -3.83 13.47 -2.05
N SER A 24 -3.79 14.64 -1.40
CA SER A 24 -3.60 15.91 -2.08
C SER A 24 -2.16 16.11 -2.54
N ALA A 25 -1.20 15.64 -1.74
CA ALA A 25 0.23 15.75 -2.02
C ALA A 25 0.86 14.48 -2.61
N GLU A 26 0.08 13.39 -2.75
CA GLU A 26 0.55 12.06 -3.14
C GLU A 26 1.83 11.66 -2.40
N LYS A 27 1.83 11.85 -1.07
CA LYS A 27 3.04 11.72 -0.24
C LYS A 27 2.76 10.88 1.01
N ILE A 28 3.77 10.12 1.43
CA ILE A 28 3.78 9.46 2.75
C ILE A 28 4.03 10.51 3.83
N VAL A 29 3.09 10.62 4.76
CA VAL A 29 3.06 11.64 5.81
C VAL A 29 3.07 11.05 7.23
N GLY A 30 2.96 9.73 7.35
CA GLY A 30 3.13 9.04 8.63
C GLY A 30 3.48 7.55 8.45
N VAL A 31 4.16 6.97 9.43
CA VAL A 31 4.60 5.56 9.43
C VAL A 31 4.42 4.93 10.80
N GLY A 32 4.05 3.65 10.86
CA GLY A 32 3.93 2.90 12.12
C GLY A 32 3.94 1.39 11.95
N ASP A 33 4.07 0.66 13.06
CA ASP A 33 3.94 -0.81 13.07
C ASP A 33 2.47 -1.26 12.94
N ASN A 34 1.54 -0.34 13.20
CA ASN A 34 0.11 -0.54 13.03
C ASN A 34 -0.57 0.74 12.53
N ALA A 35 -1.84 0.60 12.12
CA ALA A 35 -2.65 1.69 11.60
C ALA A 35 -2.74 2.89 12.57
N LEU A 36 -2.88 2.64 13.88
CA LEU A 36 -3.01 3.70 14.88
C LEU A 36 -1.73 4.52 15.01
N GLU A 37 -0.58 3.86 14.99
CA GLU A 37 0.73 4.53 15.03
C GLU A 37 0.97 5.37 13.79
N ALA A 38 0.65 4.84 12.59
CA ALA A 38 0.78 5.61 11.35
C ALA A 38 -0.14 6.84 11.32
N THR A 39 -1.37 6.73 11.87
CA THR A 39 -2.27 7.87 12.04
C THR A 39 -1.70 8.88 13.04
N ALA A 40 -1.23 8.43 14.20
CA ALA A 40 -0.69 9.33 15.23
C ALA A 40 0.56 10.09 14.73
N ASP A 41 1.41 9.42 13.95
CA ASP A 41 2.58 10.04 13.32
C ASP A 41 2.15 11.09 12.27
N ALA A 42 1.14 10.80 11.44
CA ALA A 42 0.60 11.76 10.48
C ALA A 42 -0.04 12.98 11.17
N GLU A 43 -0.81 12.77 12.23
CA GLU A 43 -1.45 13.83 13.01
C GLU A 43 -0.43 14.75 13.69
N GLN A 44 0.67 14.18 14.21
CA GLN A 44 1.78 14.96 14.76
C GLN A 44 2.43 15.87 13.71
N ASN A 45 2.41 15.45 12.45
CA ASN A 45 2.90 16.23 11.31
C ASN A 45 1.84 17.19 10.72
N GLY A 46 0.65 17.28 11.32
CA GLY A 46 -0.41 18.21 10.93
C GLY A 46 -1.39 17.67 9.88
N TYR A 47 -1.34 16.37 9.58
CA TYR A 47 -2.22 15.73 8.61
C TYR A 47 -3.38 15.02 9.32
N GLN A 48 -4.62 15.45 9.05
CA GLN A 48 -5.83 14.87 9.68
C GLN A 48 -6.61 13.92 8.75
N GLU A 49 -6.56 14.16 7.44
CA GLU A 49 -7.23 13.33 6.45
C GLU A 49 -6.15 12.56 5.67
N THR A 50 -6.01 11.26 5.96
CA THR A 50 -5.01 10.40 5.32
C THR A 50 -5.61 9.05 4.94
N ILE A 51 -5.06 8.45 3.89
CA ILE A 51 -5.32 7.06 3.54
C ILE A 51 -4.29 6.18 4.23
N LEU A 52 -4.77 5.13 4.87
CA LEU A 52 -3.92 4.12 5.46
C LEU A 52 -3.69 2.97 4.49
N PHE A 53 -2.43 2.58 4.33
CA PHE A 53 -2.02 1.45 3.51
C PHE A 53 -1.00 0.60 4.27
N LYS A 54 -1.19 -0.72 4.26
CA LYS A 54 -0.18 -1.66 4.77
C LYS A 54 0.73 -2.07 3.63
N VAL A 55 2.02 -1.77 3.77
CA VAL A 55 3.03 -2.20 2.80
C VAL A 55 3.28 -3.70 2.99
N PRO A 56 3.01 -4.52 1.97
CA PRO A 56 3.31 -5.95 2.05
C PRO A 56 4.82 -6.18 2.03
N SER A 57 5.25 -7.30 2.61
CA SER A 57 6.62 -7.78 2.45
C SER A 57 6.93 -8.05 0.97
N PHE A 58 8.12 -7.65 0.52
CA PHE A 58 8.67 -7.88 -0.81
C PHE A 58 9.35 -9.26 -0.93
N ASP A 59 9.70 -9.89 0.19
CA ASP A 59 10.09 -11.31 0.26
C ASP A 59 8.89 -12.25 -0.01
N SER A 60 7.69 -11.70 -0.13
CA SER A 60 6.44 -12.42 -0.42
C SER A 60 5.82 -11.94 -1.74
N ALA A 61 5.72 -12.82 -2.74
CA ALA A 61 5.00 -12.46 -3.97
C ALA A 61 3.48 -12.52 -3.75
N PHE A 62 2.78 -11.41 -4.02
CA PHE A 62 1.32 -11.42 -4.14
C PHE A 62 0.93 -12.20 -5.40
N ILE A 63 0.39 -13.41 -5.23
CA ILE A 63 -0.23 -14.18 -6.32
C ILE A 63 -1.72 -13.81 -6.33
N PRO A 64 -2.19 -12.94 -7.24
CA PRO A 64 -3.62 -12.81 -7.45
C PRO A 64 -4.12 -14.19 -7.90
N LEU A 65 -4.99 -14.80 -7.11
CA LEU A 65 -5.75 -15.97 -7.53
C LEU A 65 -6.70 -15.50 -8.62
N ALA A 66 -6.19 -15.37 -9.84
CA ALA A 66 -7.04 -15.30 -11.01
C ALA A 66 -7.92 -16.55 -10.93
N THR A 67 -9.23 -16.35 -10.80
CA THR A 67 -10.19 -17.40 -11.09
C THR A 67 -9.92 -17.82 -12.52
N PHE A 68 -9.15 -18.89 -12.70
CA PHE A 68 -9.04 -19.58 -13.98
C PHE A 68 -10.45 -20.04 -14.32
N LYS A 69 -11.18 -19.25 -15.11
CA LYS A 69 -12.36 -19.76 -15.81
C LYS A 69 -11.82 -20.80 -16.79
N SER A 70 -12.01 -22.06 -16.45
CA SER A 70 -11.74 -23.22 -17.30
C SER A 70 -12.75 -23.25 -18.46
N ASP A 71 -12.71 -22.26 -19.35
CA ASP A 71 -13.61 -22.18 -20.52
C ASP A 71 -12.84 -22.31 -21.83
N GLN A 72 -11.72 -23.03 -21.86
CA GLN A 72 -11.07 -23.41 -23.12
C GLN A 72 -10.83 -24.93 -23.13
N PRO A 73 -11.58 -25.71 -23.94
CA PRO A 73 -11.28 -27.11 -24.13
C PRO A 73 -9.98 -27.23 -24.94
N LEU A 74 -9.01 -27.99 -24.42
CA LEU A 74 -7.79 -28.32 -25.14
C LEU A 74 -8.15 -29.21 -26.35
N SER A 75 -8.04 -28.66 -27.55
CA SER A 75 -8.00 -29.45 -28.79
C SER A 75 -6.54 -29.88 -29.04
N TRP A 76 -6.33 -31.19 -29.10
CA TRP A 76 -5.10 -31.81 -29.58
C TRP A 76 -4.98 -31.73 -31.10
#